data_AF-A0A524LEK0-F1
#
_entry.id   AF-A0A524LEK0-F1
#
_cell.length_a   1.000
_cell.length_b   1.000
_cell.length_c   1.000
_cell.angle_alpha   90.00
_cell.angle_beta   90.00
_cell.angle_gamma   90.00
#
_symmetry.space_group_name_H-M   'P 1'
#
loop_
_entity.id
_entity.type
_entity.pdbx_description
1 polymer ?
#
loop_
_entity_poly.entity_id
_entity_poly.type
_entity_poly.pdbx_seq_one_letter_code
_entity_poly.pdbx_strand_id
1 'polypeptide(L)'
;RLSMIPDTRQVSAVDITTRTSIGVLDEDYVAANVEPGSVFVIRGRPWSVVSIDDESGEVMCAPATGTDTDAPRWVGEMIPVPFEVASDVAKLWNSILSQESNNLTAWMADYGISGESIDHLVNTLRQSKEVLGEIPSPDLYILESFGAGIVLHCPLGTRANETLGIVIAALLTTRLGIVVAVERDPYRILFTAKDDLKPSHILDVLNDYSGDQASHILRLAVKQTQNFASRFVHVGRRMDIIRKDAKSKQIPVGYLIKSFEETPVFEEAIREVLEEKMDETRAREVFDRFSSGNLEVHEVKTLKPSPLARLIVEEKTRFEVMGEITEEDEVLRMMEERLLSKQFRMICMAENHWNSVRTITTMEDIVACPICGSKMIGVLQLSDKDFPKLLERRLRGVTLTKEEEKKYKAAALTAELASRYGKTALLVLAGRGIGATTASRILSPGLEERLQILRAIAKAEVQYERTRSYW
;
A
#
# COMPACT_ATOMS: atom_id res chain seq x y z
N ARG A 1 -10.70 4.66 31.35
CA ARG A 1 -11.71 3.65 30.95
C ARG A 1 -10.96 2.56 30.22
N LEU A 2 -11.03 1.31 30.68
CA LEU A 2 -10.56 0.16 29.90
C LEU A 2 -11.59 -0.09 28.80
N SER A 3 -11.16 -0.06 27.54
CA SER A 3 -11.95 -0.34 26.35
C SER A 3 -11.32 -1.52 25.63
N MET A 4 -12.13 -2.45 25.12
CA MET A 4 -11.67 -3.57 24.29
C MET A 4 -11.52 -3.15 22.82
N ILE A 5 -12.06 -1.99 22.43
CA ILE A 5 -11.82 -1.38 21.13
C ILE A 5 -10.40 -0.78 21.17
N PRO A 6 -9.50 -1.17 20.25
CA PRO A 6 -8.16 -0.61 20.18
C PRO A 6 -8.24 0.91 20.03
N ASP A 7 -7.51 1.64 20.88
CA ASP A 7 -7.29 3.07 20.68
C ASP A 7 -6.28 3.22 19.51
N THR A 8 -6.76 3.13 18.26
CA THR A 8 -5.93 3.38 17.08
C THR A 8 -5.83 4.87 16.83
N ARG A 9 -4.61 5.38 16.80
CA ARG A 9 -4.33 6.72 16.29
C ARG A 9 -4.47 6.70 14.79
N GLN A 10 -5.00 7.77 14.23
CA GLN A 10 -5.12 7.93 12.79
C GLN A 10 -4.04 8.87 12.26
N VAL A 11 -3.44 8.51 11.14
CA VAL A 11 -2.45 9.31 10.41
C VAL A 11 -2.99 9.70 9.05
N SER A 12 -2.77 10.94 8.64
CA SER A 12 -3.26 11.45 7.36
C SER A 12 -2.41 10.91 6.21
N ALA A 13 -3.07 10.38 5.18
CA ALA A 13 -2.47 10.15 3.86
C ALA A 13 -2.64 11.42 3.03
N VAL A 14 -1.54 11.93 2.46
CA VAL A 14 -1.49 13.23 1.77
C VAL A 14 -0.86 13.07 0.40
N ASP A 15 -1.50 13.64 -0.64
CA ASP A 15 -0.92 13.70 -1.98
C ASP A 15 0.21 14.73 -1.99
N ILE A 16 1.41 14.32 -2.41
CA ILE A 16 2.58 15.19 -2.51
C ILE A 16 2.33 16.35 -3.47
N THR A 17 1.62 16.07 -4.57
CA THR A 17 1.45 16.98 -5.71
C THR A 17 0.45 18.09 -5.39
N THR A 18 -0.73 17.72 -4.88
CA THR A 18 -1.79 18.69 -4.53
C THR A 18 -1.77 19.15 -3.08
N ARG A 19 -1.09 18.43 -2.18
CA ARG A 19 -1.14 18.65 -0.71
C ARG A 19 -2.52 18.53 -0.11
N THR A 20 -3.41 17.81 -0.76
CA THR A 20 -4.72 17.51 -0.22
C THR A 20 -4.67 16.20 0.56
N SER A 21 -5.48 16.12 1.62
CA SER A 21 -5.67 14.86 2.34
C SER A 21 -6.45 13.90 1.45
N ILE A 22 -5.82 12.77 1.16
CA ILE A 22 -6.41 11.66 0.41
C ILE A 22 -7.40 10.91 1.32
N GLY A 23 -6.99 10.72 2.57
CA GLY A 23 -7.76 10.03 3.61
C GLY A 23 -6.96 9.91 4.90
N VAL A 24 -7.45 9.05 5.78
CA VAL A 24 -6.82 8.75 7.08
C VAL A 24 -6.59 7.25 7.17
N LEU A 25 -5.43 6.86 7.68
CA LEU A 25 -5.00 5.47 7.87
C LEU A 25 -4.80 5.22 9.36
N ASP A 26 -4.97 3.98 9.82
CA ASP A 26 -4.60 3.62 11.19
C ASP A 26 -3.07 3.61 11.35
N GLU A 27 -2.54 4.28 12.38
CA GLU A 27 -1.09 4.38 12.66
C GLU A 27 -0.45 3.01 12.82
N ASP A 28 -1.17 2.08 13.45
CA ASP A 28 -0.72 0.71 13.63
C ASP A 28 -0.65 -0.02 12.29
N TYR A 29 -1.60 0.22 11.38
CA TYR A 29 -1.53 -0.30 10.02
C TYR A 29 -0.35 0.30 9.26
N VAL A 30 -0.13 1.62 9.33
CA VAL A 30 0.97 2.29 8.64
C VAL A 30 2.32 1.76 9.09
N ALA A 31 2.54 1.65 10.40
CA ALA A 31 3.81 1.14 10.92
C ALA A 31 4.06 -0.34 10.63
N ALA A 32 2.98 -1.11 10.45
CA ALA A 32 3.02 -2.54 10.20
C ALA A 32 3.10 -2.91 8.71
N ASN A 33 2.45 -2.14 7.85
CA ASN A 33 2.09 -2.56 6.50
C ASN A 33 2.47 -1.55 5.41
N VAL A 34 2.93 -0.36 5.79
CA VAL A 34 3.20 0.73 4.84
C VAL A 34 4.67 1.07 4.88
N GLU A 35 5.35 0.77 3.79
CA GLU A 35 6.72 1.17 3.53
C GLU A 35 6.77 2.10 2.31
N PRO A 36 7.85 2.88 2.13
CA PRO A 36 8.09 3.56 0.87
C PRO A 36 8.07 2.55 -0.30
N GLY A 37 7.17 2.76 -1.25
CA GLY A 37 6.89 1.87 -2.38
C GLY A 37 5.60 1.07 -2.26
N SER A 38 5.01 0.95 -1.07
CA SER A 38 3.73 0.26 -0.88
C SER A 38 2.60 0.98 -1.62
N VAL A 39 1.70 0.21 -2.23
CA VAL A 39 0.48 0.74 -2.86
C VAL A 39 -0.72 0.43 -1.97
N PHE A 40 -1.68 1.35 -1.87
CA PHE A 40 -2.97 1.09 -1.24
C PHE A 40 -4.08 1.86 -1.98
N VAL A 41 -5.34 1.45 -1.77
CA VAL A 41 -6.50 2.12 -2.38
C VAL A 41 -7.26 2.92 -1.34
N ILE A 42 -7.46 4.21 -1.61
CA ILE A 42 -8.36 5.09 -0.84
C ILE A 42 -9.32 5.75 -1.83
N ARG A 43 -10.62 5.75 -1.50
CA ARG A 43 -11.69 6.31 -2.35
C ARG A 43 -11.69 5.76 -3.79
N GLY A 44 -11.40 4.46 -3.94
CA GLY A 44 -11.37 3.79 -5.24
C GLY A 44 -10.22 4.21 -6.16
N ARG A 45 -9.17 4.83 -5.61
CA ARG A 45 -7.96 5.23 -6.36
C ARG A 45 -6.71 4.63 -5.72
N PRO A 46 -5.78 4.08 -6.52
CA PRO A 46 -4.53 3.53 -6.03
C PRO A 46 -3.50 4.64 -5.81
N TRP A 47 -2.82 4.56 -4.67
CA TRP A 47 -1.80 5.51 -4.22
C TRP A 47 -0.53 4.77 -3.86
N SER A 48 0.59 5.21 -4.40
CA SER A 48 1.93 4.71 -4.08
C SER A 48 2.54 5.58 -2.97
N VAL A 49 2.99 4.94 -1.90
CA VAL A 49 3.64 5.60 -0.76
C VAL A 49 5.05 6.00 -1.16
N VAL A 50 5.35 7.28 -1.07
CA VAL A 50 6.68 7.81 -1.41
C VAL A 50 7.56 7.91 -0.18
N SER A 51 6.99 8.37 0.93
CA SER A 51 7.68 8.48 2.22
C SER A 51 6.66 8.62 3.35
N ILE A 52 7.12 8.41 4.58
CA ILE A 52 6.36 8.70 5.80
C ILE A 52 7.10 9.83 6.49
N ASP A 53 6.43 10.95 6.78
CA ASP A 53 7.06 12.10 7.44
C ASP A 53 7.30 11.78 8.92
N ASP A 54 8.55 11.88 9.35
CA ASP A 54 8.97 11.46 10.69
C ASP A 54 8.48 12.37 11.82
N GLU A 55 8.20 13.64 11.52
CA GLU A 55 7.74 14.61 12.51
C GLU A 55 6.21 14.54 12.67
N SER A 56 5.49 14.66 11.55
CA SER A 56 4.02 14.69 11.54
C SER A 56 3.38 13.30 11.55
N GLY A 57 4.08 12.25 11.12
CA GLY A 57 3.54 10.90 10.94
C GLY A 57 2.67 10.76 9.69
N GLU A 58 2.61 11.78 8.84
CA GLU A 58 1.81 11.78 7.62
C GLU A 58 2.41 10.85 6.56
N VAL A 59 1.54 10.11 5.86
CA VAL A 59 1.95 9.22 4.77
C VAL A 59 1.89 10.01 3.46
N MET A 60 3.06 10.32 2.91
CA MET A 60 3.20 11.09 1.68
C MET A 60 3.05 10.15 0.49
N CYS A 61 2.03 10.39 -0.33
CA CYS A 61 1.65 9.51 -1.43
C CYS A 61 1.72 10.24 -2.78
N ALA A 62 1.85 9.46 -3.86
CA ALA A 62 1.65 9.89 -5.23
C ALA A 62 0.66 8.94 -5.92
N PRO A 63 -0.07 9.37 -6.96
CA PRO A 63 -0.91 8.46 -7.74
C PRO A 63 -0.10 7.26 -8.22
N ALA A 64 -0.63 6.04 -8.03
CA ALA A 64 0.06 4.84 -8.48
C ALA A 64 0.12 4.82 -10.01
N THR A 65 1.23 4.33 -10.55
CA THR A 65 1.46 4.17 -11.99
C THR A 65 1.59 2.69 -12.31
N GLY A 66 1.36 2.27 -13.56
CA GLY A 66 1.40 0.84 -13.95
C GLY A 66 2.73 0.11 -13.74
N THR A 67 3.74 0.75 -13.15
CA THR A 67 5.00 0.15 -12.70
C THR A 67 5.00 -0.28 -11.23
N ASP A 68 3.98 0.08 -10.46
CA ASP A 68 3.89 -0.32 -9.05
C ASP A 68 3.35 -1.76 -8.98
N THR A 69 4.19 -2.71 -8.56
CA THR A 69 3.94 -4.17 -8.64
C THR A 69 3.26 -4.76 -7.40
N ASP A 70 3.01 -3.94 -6.38
CA ASP A 70 2.39 -4.39 -5.14
C ASP A 70 0.87 -4.18 -5.23
N ALA A 71 0.11 -5.26 -5.10
CA ALA A 71 -1.35 -5.21 -5.04
C ALA A 71 -1.79 -4.33 -3.84
N PRO A 72 -2.69 -3.35 -4.05
CA PRO A 72 -3.08 -2.47 -2.96
C PRO A 72 -3.85 -3.23 -1.88
N ARG A 73 -3.36 -3.10 -0.66
CA ARG A 73 -4.01 -3.67 0.52
C ARG A 73 -5.22 -2.80 0.89
N TRP A 74 -6.41 -3.40 0.95
CA TRP A 74 -7.61 -2.75 1.44
C TRP A 74 -7.55 -2.57 2.95
N VAL A 75 -7.85 -1.35 3.42
CA VAL A 75 -7.96 -1.04 4.85
C VAL A 75 -9.39 -1.32 5.28
N GLY A 76 -9.60 -2.49 5.88
CA GLY A 76 -10.88 -2.93 6.44
C GLY A 76 -10.95 -4.45 6.45
N GLU A 77 -11.03 -5.05 7.62
CA GLU A 77 -11.24 -6.50 7.73
C GLU A 77 -12.65 -6.82 7.24
N MET A 78 -12.76 -7.61 6.16
CA MET A 78 -14.04 -8.17 5.74
C MET A 78 -14.54 -9.12 6.83
N ILE A 79 -15.86 -9.12 7.05
CA ILE A 79 -16.49 -10.10 7.96
C ILE A 79 -16.13 -11.49 7.43
N PRO A 80 -15.51 -12.36 8.24
CA PRO A 80 -15.07 -13.67 7.77
C PRO A 80 -16.28 -14.51 7.38
N VAL A 81 -16.17 -15.18 6.23
CA VAL A 81 -17.17 -16.15 5.80
C VAL A 81 -16.99 -17.42 6.64
N PRO A 82 -18.03 -17.86 7.38
CA PRO A 82 -17.97 -19.07 8.20
C PRO A 82 -17.81 -20.34 7.35
N PHE A 83 -17.27 -21.39 7.98
CA PHE A 83 -17.12 -22.71 7.37
C PHE A 83 -18.44 -23.25 6.82
N GLU A 84 -19.52 -23.13 7.60
CA GLU A 84 -20.84 -23.66 7.25
C GLU A 84 -21.34 -23.03 5.94
N VAL A 85 -21.16 -21.72 5.79
CA VAL A 85 -21.55 -20.98 4.59
C VAL A 85 -20.72 -21.39 3.39
N ALA A 86 -19.38 -21.46 3.54
CA ALA A 86 -18.50 -21.86 2.45
C ALA A 86 -18.77 -23.30 1.97
N SER A 87 -18.97 -24.21 2.93
CA SER A 87 -19.34 -25.60 2.69
C SER A 87 -20.70 -25.71 1.97
N ASP A 88 -21.71 -24.97 2.41
CA ASP A 88 -23.04 -25.03 1.80
C ASP A 88 -23.06 -24.46 0.37
N VAL A 89 -22.26 -23.42 0.11
CA VAL A 89 -22.03 -22.91 -1.26
C VAL A 89 -21.38 -23.99 -2.14
N ALA A 90 -20.40 -24.74 -1.64
CA ALA A 90 -19.79 -25.82 -2.40
C ALA A 90 -20.76 -26.98 -2.66
N LYS A 91 -21.64 -27.33 -1.71
CA LYS A 91 -22.74 -28.29 -1.92
C LYS A 91 -23.74 -27.79 -2.97
N LEU A 92 -24.04 -26.49 -2.96
CA LEU A 92 -24.89 -25.84 -3.96
C LEU A 92 -24.28 -25.94 -5.36
N TRP A 93 -22.97 -25.67 -5.52
CA TRP A 93 -22.29 -25.84 -6.81
C TRP A 93 -22.42 -27.25 -7.38
N ASN A 94 -22.24 -28.27 -6.53
CA ASN A 94 -22.39 -29.67 -6.93
C ASN A 94 -23.85 -30.01 -7.28
N SER A 95 -24.81 -29.50 -6.51
CA SER A 95 -26.24 -29.68 -6.75
C SER A 95 -26.68 -29.07 -8.09
N ILE A 96 -26.17 -27.87 -8.42
CA ILE A 96 -26.41 -27.19 -9.70
C ILE A 96 -25.97 -28.04 -10.89
N LEU A 97 -24.80 -28.69 -10.79
CA LEU A 97 -24.26 -29.52 -11.87
C LEU A 97 -24.93 -30.90 -12.00
N SER A 98 -25.63 -31.35 -10.96
CA SER A 98 -26.37 -32.62 -10.96
C SER A 98 -27.80 -32.51 -11.51
N GLN A 99 -28.36 -31.31 -11.55
CA GLN A 99 -29.75 -31.06 -11.99
C GLN A 99 -29.85 -30.92 -13.51
N GLU A 100 -30.96 -31.41 -14.09
CA GLU A 100 -31.31 -31.12 -15.48
C GLU A 100 -31.70 -29.64 -15.65
N SER A 101 -31.28 -29.03 -16.77
CA SER A 101 -31.31 -27.58 -17.00
C SER A 101 -32.69 -26.92 -16.85
N ASN A 102 -33.78 -27.65 -17.10
CA ASN A 102 -35.13 -27.09 -17.11
C ASN A 102 -35.72 -26.82 -15.71
N ASN A 103 -35.19 -27.44 -14.65
CA ASN A 103 -35.66 -27.25 -13.26
C ASN A 103 -34.80 -26.25 -12.47
N LEU A 104 -33.61 -25.94 -12.98
CA LEU A 104 -32.60 -25.16 -12.27
C LEU A 104 -32.97 -23.67 -12.16
N THR A 105 -33.49 -23.08 -13.23
CA THR A 105 -33.87 -21.64 -13.25
C THR A 105 -35.03 -21.35 -12.29
N ALA A 106 -35.99 -22.29 -12.18
CA ALA A 106 -37.09 -22.17 -11.23
C ALA A 106 -36.62 -22.28 -9.77
N TRP A 107 -35.74 -23.25 -9.48
CA TRP A 107 -35.16 -23.41 -8.15
C TRP A 107 -34.29 -22.22 -7.72
N MET A 108 -33.52 -21.66 -8.64
CA MET A 108 -32.63 -20.54 -8.35
C MET A 108 -33.33 -19.18 -8.33
N ALA A 109 -34.55 -19.07 -8.85
CA ALA A 109 -35.34 -17.83 -8.78
C ALA A 109 -35.63 -17.39 -7.33
N ASP A 110 -35.73 -18.35 -6.40
CA ASP A 110 -35.94 -18.09 -4.97
C ASP A 110 -34.80 -17.28 -4.32
N TYR A 111 -33.60 -17.29 -4.92
CA TYR A 111 -32.44 -16.51 -4.46
C TYR A 111 -32.47 -15.05 -4.95
N GLY A 112 -33.45 -14.64 -5.76
CA GLY A 112 -33.59 -13.26 -6.23
C GLY A 112 -32.50 -12.82 -7.24
N ILE A 113 -31.79 -13.76 -7.84
CA ILE A 113 -30.75 -13.49 -8.84
C ILE A 113 -31.32 -13.46 -10.26
N SER A 114 -30.78 -12.61 -11.13
CA SER A 114 -31.24 -12.47 -12.52
C SER A 114 -30.93 -13.71 -13.36
N GLY A 115 -31.76 -14.02 -14.37
CA GLY A 115 -31.52 -15.15 -15.27
C GLY A 115 -30.13 -15.14 -15.92
N GLU A 116 -29.63 -13.96 -16.30
CA GLU A 116 -28.26 -13.81 -16.83
C GLU A 116 -27.17 -14.20 -15.81
N SER A 117 -27.38 -13.89 -14.52
CA SER A 117 -26.46 -14.27 -13.43
C SER A 117 -26.50 -15.78 -13.20
N ILE A 118 -27.70 -16.38 -13.28
CA ILE A 118 -27.88 -17.84 -13.22
C ILE A 118 -27.11 -18.52 -14.35
N ASP A 119 -27.31 -18.06 -15.59
CA ASP A 119 -26.63 -18.60 -16.76
C ASP A 119 -25.11 -18.46 -16.64
N HIS A 120 -24.63 -17.31 -16.16
CA HIS A 120 -23.20 -17.08 -15.93
C HIS A 120 -22.63 -18.05 -14.87
N LEU A 121 -23.31 -18.23 -13.74
CA LEU A 121 -22.90 -19.17 -12.69
C LEU A 121 -22.83 -20.60 -13.24
N VAL A 122 -23.89 -21.06 -13.91
CA VAL A 122 -23.98 -22.42 -14.45
C VAL A 122 -22.90 -22.67 -15.49
N ASN A 123 -22.68 -21.72 -16.41
CA ASN A 123 -21.63 -21.83 -17.42
C ASN A 123 -20.23 -21.86 -16.77
N THR A 124 -19.99 -21.02 -15.75
CA THR A 124 -18.73 -20.99 -15.00
C THR A 124 -18.46 -22.33 -14.32
N LEU A 125 -19.47 -22.91 -13.66
CA LEU A 125 -19.35 -24.21 -13.00
C LEU A 125 -19.14 -25.35 -14.00
N ARG A 126 -19.85 -25.36 -15.14
CA ARG A 126 -19.67 -26.36 -16.20
C ARG A 126 -18.27 -26.32 -16.80
N GLN A 127 -17.78 -25.13 -17.15
CA GLN A 127 -16.42 -24.95 -17.65
C GLN A 127 -15.37 -25.34 -16.61
N SER A 128 -15.62 -25.03 -15.33
CA SER A 128 -14.73 -25.43 -14.24
C SER A 128 -14.69 -26.95 -14.10
N LYS A 129 -15.83 -27.64 -14.14
CA LYS A 129 -15.89 -29.10 -14.10
C LYS A 129 -15.20 -29.73 -15.31
N GLU A 130 -15.38 -29.17 -16.51
CA GLU A 130 -14.71 -29.66 -17.71
C GLU A 130 -13.17 -29.59 -17.60
N VAL A 131 -12.65 -28.51 -17.02
CA VAL A 131 -11.20 -28.30 -16.86
C VAL A 131 -10.63 -29.07 -15.67
N LEU A 132 -11.37 -29.14 -14.55
CA LEU A 132 -10.93 -29.74 -13.30
C LEU A 132 -11.32 -31.22 -13.14
N GLY A 133 -12.17 -31.74 -14.01
CA GLY A 133 -12.81 -33.06 -13.88
C GLY A 133 -13.94 -33.09 -12.85
N GLU A 134 -13.70 -32.50 -11.68
CA GLU A 134 -14.64 -32.41 -10.56
C GLU A 134 -14.79 -30.98 -10.05
N ILE A 135 -15.71 -30.75 -9.12
CA ILE A 135 -15.89 -29.47 -8.41
C ILE A 135 -15.59 -29.68 -6.93
N PRO A 136 -14.92 -28.73 -6.26
CA PRO A 136 -14.63 -28.83 -4.84
C PRO A 136 -15.91 -29.01 -4.02
N SER A 137 -15.82 -29.83 -2.98
CA SER A 137 -16.87 -30.10 -2.00
C SER A 137 -16.25 -30.17 -0.59
N PRO A 138 -17.06 -30.31 0.48
CA PRO A 138 -16.53 -30.47 1.84
C PRO A 138 -15.64 -31.72 2.05
N ASP A 139 -15.77 -32.71 1.15
CA ASP A 139 -15.07 -34.01 1.25
C ASP A 139 -14.13 -34.28 0.06
N LEU A 140 -14.12 -33.41 -0.95
CA LEU A 140 -13.25 -33.47 -2.12
C LEU A 140 -12.63 -32.11 -2.39
N TYR A 141 -11.32 -31.98 -2.19
CA TYR A 141 -10.57 -30.79 -2.58
C TYR A 141 -9.89 -31.00 -3.93
N ILE A 142 -9.59 -29.89 -4.60
CA ILE A 142 -8.90 -29.92 -5.88
C ILE A 142 -7.60 -29.15 -5.77
N LEU A 143 -6.50 -29.80 -6.14
CA LEU A 143 -5.18 -29.19 -6.18
C LEU A 143 -4.83 -28.88 -7.63
N GLU A 144 -5.12 -27.67 -8.05
CA GLU A 144 -4.91 -27.20 -9.41
C GLU A 144 -3.53 -26.55 -9.56
N SER A 145 -2.71 -27.04 -10.49
CA SER A 145 -1.42 -26.44 -10.83
C SER A 145 -1.43 -25.84 -12.24
N PHE A 146 -0.90 -24.63 -12.34
CA PHE A 146 -0.69 -23.91 -13.61
C PHE A 146 0.64 -23.13 -13.54
N GLY A 147 1.07 -22.55 -14.66
CA GLY A 147 2.42 -21.97 -14.77
C GLY A 147 2.78 -20.86 -13.77
N ALA A 148 1.81 -20.25 -13.09
CA ALA A 148 2.03 -19.15 -12.15
C ALA A 148 1.86 -19.55 -10.67
N GLY A 149 1.43 -20.79 -10.36
CA GLY A 149 1.21 -21.23 -8.98
C GLY A 149 0.32 -22.46 -8.85
N ILE A 150 0.00 -22.80 -7.60
CA ILE A 150 -0.88 -23.91 -7.25
C ILE A 150 -2.05 -23.36 -6.42
N VAL A 151 -3.27 -23.69 -6.83
CA VAL A 151 -4.50 -23.35 -6.11
C VAL A 151 -5.07 -24.61 -5.48
N LEU A 152 -5.19 -24.60 -4.15
CA LEU A 152 -6.01 -25.57 -3.42
C LEU A 152 -7.44 -25.02 -3.32
N HIS A 153 -8.38 -25.67 -3.99
CA HIS A 153 -9.81 -25.38 -3.88
C HIS A 153 -10.37 -26.13 -2.67
N CYS A 154 -10.53 -25.42 -1.56
CA CYS A 154 -10.99 -25.95 -0.27
C CYS A 154 -12.03 -24.99 0.37
N PRO A 155 -13.33 -25.33 0.33
CA PRO A 155 -14.42 -24.49 0.83
C PRO A 155 -14.53 -24.53 2.36
N LEU A 156 -13.48 -24.07 3.05
CA LEU A 156 -13.36 -24.11 4.51
C LEU A 156 -13.79 -22.81 5.21
N GLY A 157 -14.03 -21.74 4.45
CA GLY A 157 -14.28 -20.41 4.99
C GLY A 157 -12.99 -19.64 5.27
N THR A 158 -13.13 -18.35 5.60
CA THR A 158 -12.00 -17.41 5.66
C THR A 158 -10.95 -17.81 6.71
N ARG A 159 -11.38 -18.08 7.94
CA ARG A 159 -10.48 -18.34 9.09
C ARG A 159 -9.73 -19.66 8.96
N ALA A 160 -10.40 -20.70 8.48
CA ALA A 160 -9.79 -22.01 8.30
C ALA A 160 -8.81 -22.01 7.12
N ASN A 161 -9.13 -21.34 6.00
CA ASN A 161 -8.19 -21.18 4.90
C ASN A 161 -6.97 -20.31 5.28
N GLU A 162 -7.17 -19.27 6.09
CA GLU A 162 -6.07 -18.48 6.66
C GLU A 162 -5.13 -19.39 7.48
N THR A 163 -5.67 -20.15 8.43
CA THR A 163 -4.89 -21.09 9.24
C THR A 163 -4.14 -22.10 8.38
N LEU A 164 -4.87 -22.81 7.50
CA LEU A 164 -4.33 -23.90 6.69
C LEU A 164 -3.24 -23.39 5.75
N GLY A 165 -3.46 -22.24 5.13
CA GLY A 165 -2.49 -21.61 4.23
C GLY A 165 -1.20 -21.22 4.94
N ILE A 166 -1.29 -20.64 6.14
CA ILE A 166 -0.10 -20.31 6.97
C ILE A 166 0.68 -21.58 7.33
N VAL A 167 0.00 -22.62 7.80
CA VAL A 167 0.66 -23.86 8.25
C VAL A 167 1.35 -24.56 7.07
N ILE A 168 0.64 -24.74 5.95
CA ILE A 168 1.21 -25.39 4.77
C ILE A 168 2.41 -24.60 4.24
N ALA A 169 2.31 -23.27 4.13
CA ALA A 169 3.44 -22.48 3.65
C ALA A 169 4.64 -22.47 4.59
N ALA A 170 4.43 -22.46 5.90
CA ALA A 170 5.51 -22.59 6.88
C ALA A 170 6.23 -23.94 6.75
N LEU A 171 5.46 -25.02 6.57
CA LEU A 171 5.99 -26.37 6.34
C LEU A 171 6.77 -26.48 5.03
N LEU A 172 6.19 -25.98 3.93
CA LEU A 172 6.84 -25.96 2.63
C LEU A 172 8.12 -25.13 2.65
N THR A 173 8.09 -23.95 3.29
CA THR A 173 9.26 -23.07 3.40
C THR A 173 10.38 -23.77 4.17
N THR A 174 10.04 -24.46 5.26
CA THR A 174 11.01 -25.22 6.06
C THR A 174 11.56 -26.43 5.30
N ARG A 175 10.70 -27.14 4.55
CA ARG A 175 11.06 -28.36 3.84
C ARG A 175 11.89 -28.11 2.58
N LEU A 176 11.54 -27.06 1.83
CA LEU A 176 12.12 -26.76 0.51
C LEU A 176 13.20 -25.67 0.58
N GLY A 177 13.25 -24.89 1.66
CA GLY A 177 14.18 -23.75 1.78
C GLY A 177 13.81 -22.57 0.87
N ILE A 178 12.59 -22.55 0.31
CA ILE A 178 12.08 -21.50 -0.57
C ILE A 178 10.94 -20.75 0.11
N VAL A 179 10.85 -19.44 -0.10
CA VAL A 179 9.74 -18.65 0.45
C VAL A 179 8.49 -18.90 -0.40
N VAL A 180 7.44 -19.43 0.25
CA VAL A 180 6.12 -19.64 -0.36
C VAL A 180 5.19 -18.51 0.04
N ALA A 181 4.77 -17.70 -0.94
CA ALA A 181 3.74 -16.69 -0.77
C ALA A 181 2.35 -17.33 -0.86
N VAL A 182 1.42 -16.83 -0.05
CA VAL A 182 0.08 -17.40 0.08
C VAL A 182 -0.97 -16.31 0.00
N GLU A 183 -1.95 -16.51 -0.88
CA GLU A 183 -3.20 -15.73 -0.91
C GLU A 183 -4.36 -16.66 -0.54
N ARG A 184 -5.39 -16.13 0.11
CA ARG A 184 -6.54 -16.91 0.57
C ARG A 184 -7.83 -16.17 0.33
N ASP A 185 -8.85 -16.92 -0.06
CA ASP A 185 -10.24 -16.50 -0.02
C ASP A 185 -11.05 -17.56 0.79
N PRO A 186 -12.36 -17.37 1.02
CA PRO A 186 -13.17 -18.35 1.76
C PRO A 186 -13.24 -19.77 1.15
N TYR A 187 -12.86 -19.92 -0.11
CA TYR A 187 -13.02 -21.11 -0.94
C TYR A 187 -11.69 -21.69 -1.45
N ARG A 188 -10.60 -20.91 -1.42
CA ARG A 188 -9.33 -21.25 -2.08
C ARG A 188 -8.12 -20.74 -1.33
N ILE A 189 -7.01 -21.43 -1.55
CA ILE A 189 -5.68 -21.01 -1.13
C ILE A 189 -4.76 -21.07 -2.34
N LEU A 190 -4.14 -19.96 -2.69
CA LEU A 190 -3.16 -19.85 -3.77
C LEU A 190 -1.74 -19.83 -3.18
N PHE A 191 -0.93 -20.79 -3.61
CA PHE A 191 0.49 -20.87 -3.28
C PHE A 191 1.34 -20.45 -4.49
N THR A 192 2.28 -19.54 -4.25
CA THR A 192 3.24 -19.07 -5.27
C THR A 192 4.65 -19.05 -4.71
N ALA A 193 5.64 -19.40 -5.54
CA ALA A 193 7.05 -19.36 -5.18
C ALA A 193 7.87 -18.91 -6.40
N LYS A 194 9.09 -18.42 -6.16
CA LYS A 194 10.03 -18.07 -7.25
C LYS A 194 10.61 -19.31 -7.93
N ASP A 195 10.77 -20.37 -7.15
CA ASP A 195 11.30 -21.67 -7.59
C ASP A 195 10.16 -22.67 -7.87
N ASP A 196 10.51 -23.83 -8.43
CA ASP A 196 9.56 -24.85 -8.87
C ASP A 196 8.80 -25.47 -7.68
N LEU A 197 7.58 -25.01 -7.46
CA LEU A 197 6.64 -25.57 -6.48
C LEU A 197 5.74 -26.60 -7.18
N LYS A 198 5.71 -27.83 -6.67
CA LYS A 198 4.94 -28.95 -7.22
C LYS A 198 3.75 -29.32 -6.33
N PRO A 199 2.63 -29.79 -6.90
CA PRO A 199 1.48 -30.29 -6.13
C PRO A 199 1.85 -31.36 -5.11
N SER A 200 2.76 -32.27 -5.50
CA SER A 200 3.26 -33.33 -4.61
C SER A 200 3.80 -32.79 -3.30
N HIS A 201 4.46 -31.63 -3.27
CA HIS A 201 4.97 -31.06 -2.03
C HIS A 201 3.86 -30.71 -1.03
N ILE A 202 2.70 -30.26 -1.52
CA ILE A 202 1.54 -29.95 -0.68
C ILE A 202 0.90 -31.25 -0.17
N LEU A 203 0.77 -32.26 -1.04
CA LEU A 203 0.25 -33.57 -0.66
C LEU A 203 1.15 -34.25 0.38
N ASP A 204 2.47 -34.19 0.20
CA ASP A 204 3.45 -34.70 1.17
C ASP A 204 3.31 -34.01 2.53
N VAL A 205 3.10 -32.68 2.53
CA VAL A 205 2.85 -31.92 3.76
C VAL A 205 1.56 -32.35 4.45
N LEU A 206 0.46 -32.53 3.70
CA LEU A 206 -0.80 -32.98 4.27
C LEU A 206 -0.73 -34.42 4.80
N ASN A 207 0.10 -35.28 4.19
CA ASN A 207 0.26 -36.67 4.57
C ASN A 207 1.21 -36.88 5.76
N ASP A 208 2.33 -36.14 5.80
CA ASP A 208 3.43 -36.42 6.74
C ASP A 208 3.21 -35.83 8.14
N TYR A 209 2.21 -34.96 8.31
CA TYR A 209 1.93 -34.26 9.56
C TYR A 209 0.53 -34.55 10.08
N SER A 210 0.40 -34.78 11.38
CA SER A 210 -0.90 -34.86 12.04
C SER A 210 -1.49 -33.48 12.37
N GLY A 211 -2.78 -33.42 12.67
CA GLY A 211 -3.41 -32.20 13.17
C GLY A 211 -2.71 -31.62 14.41
N ASP A 212 -2.31 -32.45 15.37
CA ASP A 212 -1.57 -31.99 16.56
C ASP A 212 -0.21 -31.34 16.22
N GLN A 213 0.49 -31.88 15.22
CA GLN A 213 1.75 -31.29 14.75
C GLN A 213 1.49 -29.99 14.00
N ALA A 214 0.48 -29.94 13.13
CA ALA A 214 0.05 -28.74 12.42
C ALA A 214 -0.32 -27.59 13.39
N SER A 215 -1.00 -27.92 14.50
CA SER A 215 -1.31 -27.00 15.60
C SER A 215 -0.06 -26.40 16.25
N HIS A 216 0.96 -27.21 16.53
CA HIS A 216 2.24 -26.70 17.05
C HIS A 216 2.95 -25.78 16.05
N ILE A 217 2.93 -26.15 14.77
CA ILE A 217 3.53 -25.35 13.69
C ILE A 217 2.80 -24.01 13.53
N LEU A 218 1.47 -24.00 13.63
CA LEU A 218 0.68 -22.77 13.60
C LEU A 218 1.16 -21.78 14.65
N ARG A 219 1.36 -22.22 15.89
CA ARG A 219 1.85 -21.35 16.99
C ARG A 219 3.23 -20.76 16.72
N LEU A 220 4.09 -21.46 15.99
CA LEU A 220 5.40 -20.95 15.57
C LEU A 220 5.27 -19.98 14.39
N ALA A 221 4.45 -20.31 13.40
CA ALA A 221 4.25 -19.54 12.19
C ALA A 221 3.55 -18.19 12.48
N VAL A 222 2.53 -18.19 13.35
CA VAL A 222 1.78 -16.99 13.73
C VAL A 222 2.69 -15.90 14.29
N LYS A 223 3.75 -16.25 15.04
CA LYS A 223 4.72 -15.28 15.59
C LYS A 223 5.40 -14.42 14.52
N GLN A 224 5.53 -14.95 13.31
CA GLN A 224 6.16 -14.27 12.18
C GLN A 224 5.15 -13.49 11.31
N THR A 225 3.86 -13.53 11.67
CA THR A 225 2.81 -12.84 10.92
C THR A 225 2.64 -11.39 11.36
N GLN A 226 2.27 -10.54 10.40
CA GLN A 226 1.97 -9.15 10.71
C GLN A 226 0.73 -8.98 11.60
N ASN A 227 -0.25 -9.88 11.47
CA ASN A 227 -1.44 -9.92 12.32
C ASN A 227 -1.07 -10.08 13.80
N PHE A 228 -0.10 -10.95 14.10
CA PHE A 228 0.41 -11.11 15.45
C PHE A 228 1.17 -9.87 15.93
N ALA A 229 2.03 -9.28 15.11
CA ALA A 229 2.78 -8.09 15.49
C ALA A 229 1.86 -6.91 15.85
N SER A 230 0.83 -6.67 15.04
CA SER A 230 -0.20 -5.66 15.31
C SER A 230 -0.97 -5.96 16.60
N ARG A 231 -1.43 -7.22 16.75
CA ARG A 231 -2.19 -7.64 17.93
C ARG A 231 -1.37 -7.55 19.22
N PHE A 232 -0.08 -7.90 19.16
CA PHE A 232 0.83 -7.78 20.30
C PHE A 232 0.97 -6.33 20.76
N VAL A 233 1.04 -5.36 19.84
CA VAL A 233 1.06 -3.94 20.20
C VAL A 233 -0.24 -3.51 20.89
N HIS A 234 -1.40 -3.97 20.40
CA HIS A 234 -2.70 -3.67 21.02
C HIS A 234 -2.81 -4.23 22.44
N VAL A 235 -2.45 -5.50 22.63
CA VAL A 235 -2.44 -6.15 23.95
C VAL A 235 -1.43 -5.45 24.86
N GLY A 236 -0.22 -5.15 24.35
CA GLY A 236 0.82 -4.43 25.09
C GLY A 236 0.38 -3.04 25.55
N ARG A 237 -0.41 -2.32 24.75
CA ARG A 237 -1.02 -1.04 25.17
C ARG A 237 -2.13 -1.23 26.20
N ARG A 238 -2.96 -2.27 26.08
CA ARG A 238 -4.01 -2.59 27.07
C ARG A 238 -3.44 -2.99 28.43
N MET A 239 -2.29 -3.66 28.43
CA MET A 239 -1.56 -4.09 29.63
C MET A 239 -0.54 -3.06 30.15
N ASP A 240 -0.50 -1.86 29.56
CA ASP A 240 0.39 -0.75 29.93
C ASP A 240 1.90 -1.06 29.83
N ILE A 241 2.26 -2.08 29.04
CA ILE A 241 3.64 -2.40 28.65
C ILE A 241 4.14 -1.40 27.60
N ILE A 242 3.24 -1.01 26.70
CA ILE A 242 3.47 0.01 25.69
C ILE A 242 2.63 1.22 26.06
N ARG A 243 3.28 2.37 26.27
CA ARG A 243 2.57 3.62 26.54
C ARG A 243 1.60 3.92 25.41
N LYS A 244 0.38 4.33 25.76
CA LYS A 244 -0.66 4.74 24.78
C LYS A 244 -0.20 5.86 23.84
N ASP A 245 0.74 6.69 24.27
CA ASP A 245 1.25 7.81 23.49
C ASP A 245 2.50 7.53 22.66
N ALA A 246 3.07 6.32 22.78
CA ALA A 246 4.24 5.91 22.00
C ALA A 246 3.89 5.88 20.50
N LYS A 247 4.67 6.61 19.70
CA LYS A 247 4.56 6.59 18.24
C LYS A 247 5.00 5.22 17.71
N SER A 248 4.31 4.68 16.71
CA SER A 248 4.57 3.30 16.27
C SER A 248 6.01 3.08 15.75
N LYS A 249 6.64 4.09 15.14
CA LYS A 249 8.06 4.04 14.71
C LYS A 249 9.05 3.90 15.89
N GLN A 250 8.66 4.29 17.10
CA GLN A 250 9.51 4.19 18.30
C GLN A 250 9.41 2.81 18.97
N ILE A 251 8.47 1.96 18.55
CA ILE A 251 8.22 0.66 19.17
C ILE A 251 9.05 -0.39 18.43
N PRO A 252 10.09 -0.98 19.05
CA PRO A 252 10.85 -2.05 18.42
C PRO A 252 10.07 -3.37 18.55
N VAL A 253 8.98 -3.51 17.78
CA VAL A 253 7.98 -4.59 17.93
C VAL A 253 8.63 -5.97 17.92
N GLY A 254 9.52 -6.26 16.96
CA GLY A 254 10.20 -7.57 16.90
C GLY A 254 11.06 -7.87 18.12
N TYR A 255 11.74 -6.87 18.69
CA TYR A 255 12.50 -7.03 19.93
C TYR A 255 11.58 -7.24 21.14
N LEU A 256 10.47 -6.50 21.21
CA LEU A 256 9.50 -6.65 22.30
C LEU A 256 8.84 -8.03 22.27
N ILE A 257 8.38 -8.48 21.10
CA ILE A 257 7.82 -9.83 20.93
C ILE A 257 8.78 -10.89 21.46
N LYS A 258 10.06 -10.79 21.09
CA LYS A 258 11.10 -11.72 21.55
C LYS A 258 11.39 -11.60 23.06
N SER A 259 11.38 -10.39 23.60
CA SER A 259 11.69 -10.15 25.03
C SER A 259 10.57 -10.55 25.97
N PHE A 260 9.33 -10.55 25.47
CA PHE A 260 8.12 -10.90 26.20
C PHE A 260 7.60 -12.29 25.82
N GLU A 261 8.38 -13.12 25.14
CA GLU A 261 8.00 -14.50 24.83
C GLU A 261 7.66 -15.26 26.12
N GLU A 262 6.60 -16.08 26.09
CA GLU A 262 6.06 -16.82 27.26
C GLU A 262 5.53 -15.95 28.42
N THR A 263 5.40 -14.63 28.23
CA THR A 263 4.76 -13.75 29.22
C THR A 263 3.24 -13.62 28.97
N PRO A 264 2.44 -13.17 29.94
CA PRO A 264 0.99 -13.03 29.76
C PRO A 264 0.56 -12.13 28.59
N VAL A 265 1.32 -11.08 28.26
CA VAL A 265 1.02 -10.21 27.09
C VAL A 265 1.18 -10.98 25.78
N PHE A 266 2.16 -11.87 25.72
CA PHE A 266 2.46 -12.65 24.53
C PHE A 266 1.44 -13.77 24.35
N GLU A 267 1.15 -14.52 25.42
CA GLU A 267 0.14 -15.57 25.41
C GLU A 267 -1.26 -15.01 25.09
N GLU A 268 -1.59 -13.83 25.62
CA GLU A 268 -2.83 -13.14 25.29
C GLU A 268 -2.88 -12.72 23.82
N ALA A 269 -1.79 -12.18 23.27
CA ALA A 269 -1.73 -11.84 21.86
C ALA A 269 -1.87 -13.06 20.95
N ILE A 270 -1.24 -14.19 21.30
CA ILE A 270 -1.41 -15.45 20.57
C ILE A 270 -2.86 -15.89 20.64
N ARG A 271 -3.45 -15.91 21.85
CA ARG A 271 -4.84 -16.31 22.07
C ARG A 271 -5.80 -15.48 21.22
N GLU A 272 -5.70 -14.15 21.25
CA GLU A 272 -6.60 -13.29 20.46
C GLU A 272 -6.44 -13.51 18.96
N VAL A 273 -5.22 -13.70 18.44
CA VAL A 273 -5.05 -14.01 17.00
C VAL A 273 -5.67 -15.35 16.65
N LEU A 274 -5.39 -16.40 17.44
CA LEU A 274 -5.93 -17.72 17.18
C LEU A 274 -7.46 -17.75 17.28
N GLU A 275 -8.04 -17.01 18.22
CA GLU A 275 -9.48 -17.01 18.48
C GLU A 275 -10.28 -16.06 17.57
N GLU A 276 -9.69 -14.94 17.13
CA GLU A 276 -10.40 -13.98 16.26
C GLU A 276 -10.13 -14.21 14.78
N LYS A 277 -8.92 -14.65 14.40
CA LYS A 277 -8.46 -14.69 13.01
C LYS A 277 -8.29 -16.08 12.42
N MET A 278 -8.10 -17.09 13.26
CA MET A 278 -7.76 -18.44 12.81
C MET A 278 -8.86 -19.42 13.19
N ASP A 279 -8.98 -20.51 12.47
CA ASP A 279 -9.72 -21.70 12.91
C ASP A 279 -8.72 -22.87 12.99
N GLU A 280 -8.18 -23.08 14.18
CA GLU A 280 -7.19 -24.14 14.44
C GLU A 280 -7.85 -25.52 14.36
N THR A 281 -9.05 -25.68 14.89
CA THR A 281 -9.78 -26.95 14.92
C THR A 281 -10.01 -27.48 13.51
N ARG A 282 -10.54 -26.65 12.60
CA ARG A 282 -10.80 -27.07 11.21
C ARG A 282 -9.51 -27.36 10.45
N ALA A 283 -8.46 -26.57 10.65
CA ALA A 283 -7.18 -26.84 10.01
C ALA A 283 -6.62 -28.21 10.44
N ARG A 284 -6.69 -28.55 11.74
CA ARG A 284 -6.29 -29.86 12.26
C ARG A 284 -7.09 -31.00 11.61
N GLU A 285 -8.41 -30.83 11.51
CA GLU A 285 -9.30 -31.81 10.87
C GLU A 285 -8.90 -32.10 9.42
N VAL A 286 -8.38 -31.12 8.66
CA VAL A 286 -7.93 -31.34 7.28
C VAL A 286 -6.76 -32.33 7.22
N PHE A 287 -5.73 -32.16 8.07
CA PHE A 287 -4.59 -33.09 8.14
C PHE A 287 -5.04 -34.50 8.59
N ASP A 288 -5.88 -34.56 9.63
CA ASP A 288 -6.35 -35.84 10.16
C ASP A 288 -7.26 -36.57 9.17
N ARG A 289 -8.16 -35.86 8.47
CA ARG A 289 -9.05 -36.46 7.45
C ARG A 289 -8.30 -36.90 6.20
N PHE A 290 -7.30 -36.13 5.77
CA PHE A 290 -6.49 -36.50 4.60
C PHE A 290 -5.69 -37.77 4.89
N SER A 291 -4.97 -37.80 6.01
CA SER A 291 -4.18 -38.98 6.43
C SER A 291 -5.04 -40.23 6.68
N SER A 292 -6.30 -40.06 7.14
CA SER A 292 -7.23 -41.17 7.32
C SER A 292 -7.97 -41.60 6.05
N GLY A 293 -7.79 -40.90 4.92
CA GLY A 293 -8.50 -41.14 3.66
C GLY A 293 -9.97 -40.69 3.64
N ASN A 294 -10.40 -39.88 4.61
CA ASN A 294 -11.76 -39.30 4.70
C ASN A 294 -11.88 -37.94 3.99
N LEU A 295 -10.80 -37.47 3.36
CA LEU A 295 -10.75 -36.29 2.51
C LEU A 295 -9.97 -36.66 1.26
N GLU A 296 -10.62 -36.58 0.11
CA GLU A 296 -9.98 -36.80 -1.18
C GLU A 296 -9.39 -35.49 -1.71
N VAL A 297 -8.18 -35.54 -2.29
CA VAL A 297 -7.57 -34.38 -2.95
C VAL A 297 -7.21 -34.78 -4.37
N HIS A 298 -7.95 -34.23 -5.34
CA HIS A 298 -7.75 -34.50 -6.75
C HIS A 298 -6.73 -33.52 -7.35
N GLU A 299 -5.59 -34.03 -7.83
CA GLU A 299 -4.57 -33.22 -8.49
C GLU A 299 -4.91 -33.00 -9.97
N VAL A 300 -4.88 -31.74 -10.42
CA VAL A 300 -5.13 -31.37 -11.81
C VAL A 300 -4.06 -30.40 -12.29
N LYS A 301 -3.53 -30.61 -13.49
CA LYS A 301 -2.62 -29.68 -14.15
C LYS A 301 -3.31 -28.99 -15.32
N THR A 302 -3.37 -27.67 -15.26
CA THR A 302 -4.02 -26.82 -16.27
C THR A 302 -2.98 -25.90 -16.95
N LEU A 303 -3.24 -25.52 -18.20
CA LEU A 303 -2.37 -24.58 -18.92
C LEU A 303 -2.56 -23.13 -18.43
N LYS A 304 -3.78 -22.80 -18.01
CA LYS A 304 -4.21 -21.50 -17.48
C LYS A 304 -5.14 -21.77 -16.30
N PRO A 305 -5.29 -20.83 -15.35
CA PRO A 305 -6.19 -21.01 -14.22
C PRO A 305 -7.62 -21.31 -14.68
N SER A 306 -8.26 -22.30 -14.06
CA SER A 306 -9.67 -22.63 -14.23
C SER A 306 -10.57 -21.42 -13.91
N PRO A 307 -11.82 -21.37 -14.37
CA PRO A 307 -12.71 -20.26 -14.03
C PRO A 307 -12.85 -20.03 -12.51
N LEU A 308 -12.82 -21.10 -11.70
CA LEU A 308 -12.77 -20.97 -10.24
C LEU A 308 -11.43 -20.40 -9.75
N ALA A 309 -10.29 -20.89 -10.24
CA ALA A 309 -8.98 -20.40 -9.81
C ALA A 309 -8.71 -18.96 -10.26
N ARG A 310 -9.29 -18.54 -11.38
CA ARG A 310 -9.23 -17.15 -11.84
C ARG A 310 -9.76 -16.19 -10.79
N LEU A 311 -10.72 -16.57 -9.95
CA LEU A 311 -11.29 -15.65 -8.98
C LEU A 311 -10.26 -15.19 -7.92
N ILE A 312 -9.41 -16.10 -7.41
CA ILE A 312 -8.34 -15.76 -6.45
C ILE A 312 -7.12 -15.14 -7.14
N VAL A 313 -6.80 -15.59 -8.36
CA VAL A 313 -5.70 -15.00 -9.16
C VAL A 313 -6.04 -13.57 -9.59
N GLU A 314 -7.28 -13.34 -10.01
CA GLU A 314 -7.75 -12.03 -10.42
C GLU A 314 -8.06 -11.14 -9.24
N GLU A 315 -8.44 -11.66 -8.08
CA GLU A 315 -8.55 -10.86 -6.85
C GLU A 315 -7.23 -10.14 -6.56
N LYS A 316 -6.09 -10.83 -6.71
CA LYS A 316 -4.76 -10.19 -6.67
C LYS A 316 -4.62 -9.02 -7.65
N THR A 317 -5.14 -9.14 -8.87
CA THR A 317 -5.06 -8.10 -9.93
C THR A 317 -6.18 -7.05 -9.89
N ARG A 318 -7.35 -7.36 -9.31
CA ARG A 318 -8.51 -6.46 -9.22
C ARG A 318 -8.17 -5.25 -8.38
N PHE A 319 -7.33 -5.47 -7.37
CA PHE A 319 -6.76 -4.40 -6.58
C PHE A 319 -5.77 -3.55 -7.41
N GLU A 320 -4.98 -4.13 -8.32
CA GLU A 320 -4.07 -3.35 -9.19
C GLU A 320 -4.80 -2.45 -10.21
N VAL A 321 -6.02 -2.81 -10.65
CA VAL A 321 -6.69 -2.17 -11.81
C VAL A 321 -7.84 -1.22 -11.41
N MET A 322 -8.28 -1.20 -10.15
CA MET A 322 -9.28 -0.23 -9.68
C MET A 322 -8.66 1.14 -9.35
N GLY A 323 -8.24 1.84 -10.39
CA GLY A 323 -7.99 3.27 -10.36
C GLY A 323 -8.61 3.91 -11.58
N GLU A 324 -9.71 4.64 -11.40
CA GLU A 324 -10.02 5.72 -12.33
C GLU A 324 -8.81 6.65 -12.33
N ILE A 325 -8.10 6.66 -13.45
CA ILE A 325 -7.04 7.64 -13.72
C ILE A 325 -7.71 8.99 -13.55
N THR A 326 -7.43 9.68 -12.44
CA THR A 326 -7.75 11.12 -12.33
C THR A 326 -7.16 11.74 -13.60
N GLU A 327 -7.98 12.42 -14.41
CA GLU A 327 -7.47 13.12 -15.59
C GLU A 327 -6.29 13.97 -15.12
N GLU A 328 -5.09 13.66 -15.61
CA GLU A 328 -3.82 14.22 -15.13
C GLU A 328 -3.89 15.75 -15.01
N ASP A 329 -4.65 16.37 -15.90
CA ASP A 329 -4.93 17.78 -15.99
C ASP A 329 -5.63 18.37 -14.74
N GLU A 330 -6.51 17.62 -14.08
CA GLU A 330 -7.17 18.06 -12.83
C GLU A 330 -6.18 18.14 -11.67
N VAL A 331 -5.29 17.14 -11.56
CA VAL A 331 -4.22 17.11 -10.53
C VAL A 331 -3.23 18.25 -10.77
N LEU A 332 -2.83 18.46 -12.03
CA LEU A 332 -1.93 19.55 -12.41
C LEU A 332 -2.55 20.92 -12.16
N ARG A 333 -3.86 21.08 -12.36
CA ARG A 333 -4.60 22.32 -12.05
C ARG A 333 -4.60 22.63 -10.54
N MET A 334 -4.92 21.65 -9.70
CA MET A 334 -4.87 21.82 -8.24
C MET A 334 -3.45 22.14 -7.74
N MET A 335 -2.45 21.49 -8.33
CA MET A 335 -1.05 21.79 -8.07
C MET A 335 -0.69 23.22 -8.47
N GLU A 336 -1.16 23.69 -9.63
CA GLU A 336 -0.92 25.04 -10.08
C GLU A 336 -1.50 26.09 -9.11
N GLU A 337 -2.73 25.90 -8.64
CA GLU A 337 -3.36 26.76 -7.63
C GLU A 337 -2.51 26.84 -6.35
N ARG A 338 -2.04 25.68 -5.86
CA ARG A 338 -1.11 25.60 -4.73
C ARG A 338 0.17 26.41 -4.99
N LEU A 339 0.81 26.22 -6.14
CA LEU A 339 2.06 26.91 -6.46
C LEU A 339 1.86 28.43 -6.53
N LEU A 340 0.78 28.88 -7.19
CA LEU A 340 0.44 30.31 -7.32
C LEU A 340 0.14 30.99 -5.98
N SER A 341 -0.41 30.24 -5.01
CA SER A 341 -0.68 30.73 -3.65
C SER A 341 0.59 30.96 -2.82
N LYS A 342 1.75 30.49 -3.27
CA LYS A 342 3.00 30.57 -2.50
C LYS A 342 3.52 31.99 -2.38
N GLN A 343 4.13 32.27 -1.23
CA GLN A 343 4.74 33.55 -0.90
C GLN A 343 6.26 33.45 -0.90
N PHE A 344 6.91 34.46 -1.46
CA PHE A 344 8.36 34.60 -1.43
C PHE A 344 8.76 35.92 -0.81
N ARG A 345 9.95 35.94 -0.18
CA ARG A 345 10.65 37.19 0.10
C ARG A 345 11.45 37.56 -1.14
N MET A 346 11.15 38.73 -1.70
CA MET A 346 11.75 39.27 -2.91
C MET A 346 12.71 40.39 -2.53
N ILE A 347 13.95 40.33 -2.98
CA ILE A 347 14.99 41.31 -2.65
C ILE A 347 15.72 41.84 -3.89
N CYS A 348 15.97 43.14 -3.94
CA CYS A 348 16.79 43.74 -5.01
C CYS A 348 18.27 43.39 -4.82
N MET A 349 18.81 42.53 -5.68
CA MET A 349 20.21 42.08 -5.59
C MET A 349 21.22 43.12 -6.10
N ALA A 350 20.76 44.14 -6.83
CA ALA A 350 21.64 45.19 -7.34
C ALA A 350 22.08 46.16 -6.25
N GLU A 351 21.13 46.77 -5.55
CA GLU A 351 21.41 47.88 -4.61
C GLU A 351 20.66 47.72 -3.27
N ASN A 352 20.01 46.57 -3.01
CA ASN A 352 19.26 46.30 -1.78
C ASN A 352 18.12 47.31 -1.46
N HIS A 353 17.63 48.05 -2.46
CA HIS A 353 16.61 49.09 -2.25
C HIS A 353 15.21 48.56 -1.91
N TRP A 354 14.90 47.31 -2.29
CA TRP A 354 13.56 46.75 -2.14
C TRP A 354 13.64 45.37 -1.51
N ASN A 355 12.83 45.17 -0.47
CA ASN A 355 12.63 43.90 0.21
C ASN A 355 11.15 43.81 0.59
N SER A 356 10.41 42.87 -0.01
CA SER A 356 9.01 42.66 0.33
C SER A 356 8.60 41.20 0.20
N VAL A 357 7.58 40.81 0.96
CA VAL A 357 6.95 39.50 0.83
C VAL A 357 5.78 39.62 -0.15
N ARG A 358 5.76 38.77 -1.18
CA ARG A 358 4.75 38.81 -2.25
C ARG A 358 4.23 37.41 -2.56
N THR A 359 2.95 37.33 -2.88
CA THR A 359 2.31 36.12 -3.41
C THR A 359 2.43 36.09 -4.93
N ILE A 360 2.71 34.94 -5.53
CA ILE A 360 2.91 34.83 -6.99
C ILE A 360 1.71 35.34 -7.78
N THR A 361 0.48 35.07 -7.32
CA THR A 361 -0.75 35.56 -7.98
C THR A 361 -0.76 37.08 -8.16
N THR A 362 -0.26 37.81 -7.17
CA THR A 362 -0.25 39.29 -7.15
C THR A 362 0.90 39.93 -7.93
N MET A 363 1.79 39.12 -8.50
CA MET A 363 2.97 39.60 -9.22
C MET A 363 2.70 39.71 -10.73
N GLU A 364 3.26 40.77 -11.32
CA GLU A 364 3.40 40.94 -12.76
C GLU A 364 4.38 39.91 -13.35
N ASP A 365 4.28 39.66 -14.65
CA ASP A 365 5.11 38.65 -15.32
C ASP A 365 6.60 39.03 -15.32
N ILE A 366 6.89 40.33 -15.41
CA ILE A 366 8.25 40.87 -15.30
C ILE A 366 8.46 41.36 -13.88
N VAL A 367 9.39 40.73 -13.17
CA VAL A 367 9.74 41.09 -11.80
C VAL A 367 10.86 42.13 -11.83
N ALA A 368 10.58 43.35 -11.38
CA ALA A 368 11.56 44.43 -11.30
C ALA A 368 11.49 45.19 -9.96
N CYS A 369 12.60 45.82 -9.59
CA CYS A 369 12.67 46.67 -8.41
C CYS A 369 11.84 47.95 -8.67
N PRO A 370 10.87 48.29 -7.80
CA PRO A 370 10.04 49.49 -7.99
C PRO A 370 10.81 50.81 -7.79
N ILE A 371 12.01 50.75 -7.21
CA ILE A 371 12.82 51.93 -6.88
C ILE A 371 13.90 52.19 -7.94
N CYS A 372 14.66 51.17 -8.34
CA CYS A 372 15.78 51.31 -9.28
C CYS A 372 15.57 50.65 -10.64
N GLY A 373 14.44 49.98 -10.88
CA GLY A 373 14.13 49.32 -12.16
C GLY A 373 14.95 48.06 -12.46
N SER A 374 15.87 47.65 -11.58
CA SER A 374 16.67 46.43 -11.77
C SER A 374 15.79 45.18 -11.79
N LYS A 375 16.03 44.30 -12.76
CA LYS A 375 15.38 42.98 -12.88
C LYS A 375 16.05 41.89 -12.03
N MET A 376 17.18 42.20 -11.40
CA MET A 376 17.91 41.26 -10.55
C MET A 376 17.24 41.15 -9.17
N ILE A 377 16.11 40.44 -9.12
CA ILE A 377 15.32 40.24 -7.92
C ILE A 377 15.52 38.83 -7.37
N GLY A 378 16.24 38.71 -6.25
CA GLY A 378 16.44 37.47 -5.55
C GLY A 378 15.13 36.96 -4.96
N VAL A 379 14.83 35.68 -5.22
CA VAL A 379 13.66 34.97 -4.70
C VAL A 379 14.11 34.08 -3.56
N LEU A 380 13.62 34.36 -2.35
CA LEU A 380 14.07 33.73 -1.10
C LEU A 380 12.90 33.11 -0.33
N GLN A 381 13.22 32.13 0.52
CA GLN A 381 12.23 31.57 1.45
C GLN A 381 11.92 32.58 2.56
N LEU A 382 10.73 32.50 3.14
CA LEU A 382 10.30 33.42 4.21
C LEU A 382 11.19 33.32 5.47
N SER A 383 11.79 32.16 5.69
CA SER A 383 12.75 31.88 6.76
C SER A 383 14.05 32.69 6.64
N ASP A 384 14.43 33.14 5.44
CA ASP A 384 15.66 33.89 5.19
C ASP A 384 15.53 35.37 5.59
N LYS A 385 15.36 35.64 6.89
CA LYS A 385 15.14 37.00 7.43
C LYS A 385 16.40 37.85 7.43
N ASP A 386 17.58 37.24 7.59
CA ASP A 386 18.85 37.95 7.71
C ASP A 386 19.57 38.18 6.38
N PHE A 387 19.03 37.68 5.27
CA PHE A 387 19.63 37.85 3.95
C PHE A 387 19.84 39.32 3.54
N PRO A 388 18.96 40.29 3.84
CA PRO A 388 19.21 41.71 3.54
C PRO A 388 20.49 42.25 4.17
N LYS A 389 20.82 41.83 5.40
CA LYS A 389 22.07 42.23 6.09
C LYS A 389 23.29 41.61 5.43
N LEU A 390 23.17 40.36 4.97
CA LEU A 390 24.22 39.68 4.21
C LEU A 390 24.50 40.41 2.90
N LEU A 391 23.44 40.77 2.16
CA LEU A 391 23.57 41.50 0.90
C LEU A 391 24.22 42.88 1.10
N GLU A 392 23.81 43.62 2.13
CA GLU A 392 24.41 44.91 2.47
C GLU A 392 25.92 44.80 2.75
N ARG A 393 26.34 43.78 3.52
CA ARG A 393 27.78 43.51 3.76
C ARG A 393 28.54 43.23 2.47
N ARG A 394 27.94 42.46 1.56
CA ARG A 394 28.55 42.16 0.25
C ARG A 394 28.70 43.41 -0.61
N LEU A 395 27.69 44.27 -0.66
CA LEU A 395 27.73 45.53 -1.42
C LEU A 395 28.80 46.49 -0.88
N ARG A 396 29.05 46.48 0.43
CA ARG A 396 30.16 47.24 1.06
C ARG A 396 31.55 46.61 0.86
N GLY A 397 31.67 45.52 0.12
CA GLY A 397 32.94 44.85 -0.17
C GLY A 397 33.48 43.97 0.96
N VAL A 398 32.66 43.61 1.96
CA VAL A 398 33.08 42.74 3.06
C VAL A 398 33.21 41.30 2.57
N THR A 399 34.30 40.62 2.96
CA THR A 399 34.49 39.19 2.68
C THR A 399 33.45 38.35 3.41
N LEU A 400 32.70 37.53 2.66
CA LEU A 400 31.69 36.62 3.18
C LEU A 400 32.33 35.31 3.64
N THR A 401 31.72 34.66 4.64
CA THR A 401 32.05 33.27 5.01
C THR A 401 31.64 32.29 3.89
N LYS A 402 32.16 31.06 3.93
CA LYS A 402 31.81 30.03 2.91
C LYS A 402 30.31 29.75 2.83
N GLU A 403 29.61 29.74 3.97
CA GLU A 403 28.15 29.54 4.01
C GLU A 403 27.37 30.74 3.48
N GLU A 404 27.80 31.95 3.83
CA GLU A 404 27.20 33.19 3.31
C GLU A 404 27.40 33.33 1.80
N GLU A 405 28.57 32.96 1.29
CA GLU A 405 28.85 32.94 -0.15
C GLU A 405 27.95 31.95 -0.89
N LYS A 406 27.68 30.77 -0.30
CA LYS A 406 26.76 29.78 -0.87
C LYS A 406 25.33 30.33 -0.94
N LYS A 407 24.86 30.99 0.12
CA LYS A 407 23.54 31.64 0.15
C LYS A 407 23.43 32.78 -0.87
N TYR A 408 24.46 33.62 -0.97
CA TYR A 408 24.51 34.70 -1.95
C TYR A 408 24.44 34.17 -3.38
N LYS A 409 25.25 33.15 -3.72
CA LYS A 409 25.24 32.53 -5.06
C LYS A 409 23.90 31.90 -5.39
N ALA A 410 23.25 31.24 -4.43
CA ALA A 410 21.91 30.68 -4.62
C ALA A 410 20.88 31.78 -4.93
N ALA A 411 20.90 32.88 -4.18
CA ALA A 411 20.01 34.03 -4.41
C ALA A 411 20.30 34.78 -5.72
N ALA A 412 21.57 34.88 -6.11
CA ALA A 412 21.95 35.47 -7.40
C ALA A 412 21.43 34.62 -8.56
N LEU A 413 21.50 33.29 -8.43
CA LEU A 413 20.94 32.38 -9.42
C LEU A 413 19.41 32.46 -9.48
N THR A 414 18.71 32.58 -8.34
CA THR A 414 17.25 32.81 -8.39
C THR A 414 16.89 34.15 -9.03
N ALA A 415 17.70 35.19 -8.83
CA ALA A 415 17.52 36.48 -9.49
C ALA A 415 17.72 36.42 -11.00
N GLU A 416 18.71 35.67 -11.48
CA GLU A 416 18.91 35.42 -12.91
C GLU A 416 17.72 34.69 -13.52
N LEU A 417 17.24 33.62 -12.86
CA LEU A 417 16.08 32.86 -13.33
C LEU A 417 14.82 33.73 -13.36
N ALA A 418 14.57 34.54 -12.31
CA ALA A 418 13.45 35.46 -12.26
C ALA A 418 13.53 36.54 -13.34
N SER A 419 14.72 37.07 -13.62
CA SER A 419 14.91 38.05 -14.70
C SER A 419 14.68 37.47 -16.09
N ARG A 420 15.03 36.19 -16.31
CA ARG A 420 14.94 35.54 -17.62
C ARG A 420 13.58 34.94 -17.92
N TYR A 421 12.96 34.28 -16.93
CA TYR A 421 11.71 33.52 -17.09
C TYR A 421 10.53 34.14 -16.34
N GLY A 422 10.73 35.25 -15.62
CA GLY A 422 9.66 35.99 -14.98
C GLY A 422 8.88 35.16 -13.97
N LYS A 423 7.54 35.29 -14.00
CA LYS A 423 6.61 34.55 -13.15
C LYS A 423 6.72 33.02 -13.29
N THR A 424 7.19 32.51 -14.43
CA THR A 424 7.42 31.08 -14.64
C THR A 424 8.56 30.55 -13.76
N ALA A 425 9.62 31.36 -13.54
CA ALA A 425 10.65 30.99 -12.56
C ALA A 425 10.11 30.93 -11.12
N LEU A 426 9.22 31.87 -10.76
CA LEU A 426 8.58 31.86 -9.44
C LEU A 426 7.74 30.60 -9.24
N LEU A 427 7.01 30.17 -10.27
CA LEU A 427 6.21 28.95 -10.24
C LEU A 427 7.09 27.71 -10.01
N VAL A 428 8.21 27.59 -10.71
CA VAL A 428 9.14 26.46 -10.53
C VAL A 428 9.78 26.48 -9.14
N LEU A 429 10.23 27.65 -8.67
CA LEU A 429 10.79 27.81 -7.33
C LEU A 429 9.75 27.58 -6.21
N ALA A 430 8.45 27.61 -6.55
CA ALA A 430 7.38 27.34 -5.60
C ALA A 430 7.28 25.85 -5.24
N GLY A 431 7.82 24.96 -6.07
CA GLY A 431 7.88 23.53 -5.76
C GLY A 431 8.68 23.24 -4.48
N ARG A 432 8.23 22.28 -3.68
CA ARG A 432 8.92 21.85 -2.45
C ARG A 432 10.25 21.17 -2.81
N GLY A 433 11.32 21.57 -2.12
CA GLY A 433 12.66 21.02 -2.36
C GLY A 433 13.33 21.48 -3.65
N ILE A 434 12.67 22.34 -4.43
CA ILE A 434 13.25 22.91 -5.65
C ILE A 434 14.07 24.15 -5.28
N GLY A 435 15.38 23.95 -5.12
CA GLY A 435 16.35 25.04 -4.99
C GLY A 435 16.74 25.66 -6.34
N ALA A 436 17.55 26.73 -6.28
CA ALA A 436 17.98 27.50 -7.46
C ALA A 436 18.61 26.63 -8.58
N THR A 437 19.41 25.62 -8.21
CA THR A 437 20.04 24.70 -9.16
C THR A 437 19.06 23.76 -9.84
N THR A 438 18.07 23.25 -9.09
CA THR A 438 17.04 22.35 -9.63
C THR A 438 16.09 23.14 -10.53
N ALA A 439 15.70 24.35 -10.12
CA ALA A 439 14.89 25.26 -10.93
C ALA A 439 15.59 25.61 -12.25
N SER A 440 16.89 25.89 -12.23
CA SER A 440 17.67 26.14 -13.44
C SER A 440 17.63 24.95 -14.40
N ARG A 441 17.75 23.70 -13.92
CA ARG A 441 17.63 22.49 -14.77
C ARG A 441 16.24 22.31 -15.37
N ILE A 442 15.17 22.64 -14.63
CA ILE A 442 13.79 22.55 -15.12
C ILE A 442 13.51 23.60 -16.20
N LEU A 443 14.07 24.81 -16.07
CA LEU A 443 13.83 25.94 -16.98
C LEU A 443 14.78 25.96 -18.21
N SER A 444 15.94 25.33 -18.11
CA SER A 444 16.96 25.29 -19.18
C SER A 444 16.49 24.74 -20.53
N PRO A 445 15.60 23.72 -20.61
CA PRO A 445 15.13 23.18 -21.89
C PRO A 445 14.25 24.16 -22.69
N GLY A 446 13.88 25.32 -22.13
CA GLY A 446 12.97 26.26 -22.78
C GLY A 446 11.53 25.73 -22.83
N LEU A 447 11.08 25.05 -21.77
CA LEU A 447 9.69 24.64 -21.65
C LEU A 447 8.79 25.88 -21.64
N GLU A 448 8.07 26.12 -22.73
CA GLU A 448 7.12 27.24 -22.85
C GLU A 448 5.70 26.82 -22.47
N GLU A 449 5.37 25.54 -22.66
CA GLU A 449 4.03 25.02 -22.38
C GLU A 449 3.80 24.82 -20.88
N ARG A 450 2.71 25.41 -20.37
CA ARG A 450 2.39 25.44 -18.93
C ARG A 450 2.28 24.05 -18.31
N LEU A 451 1.62 23.12 -18.99
CA LEU A 451 1.43 21.74 -18.51
C LEU A 451 2.76 20.97 -18.39
N GLN A 452 3.70 21.18 -19.33
CA GLN A 452 5.01 20.53 -19.28
C GLN A 452 5.83 21.01 -18.08
N ILE A 453 5.72 22.29 -17.73
CA ILE A 453 6.37 22.88 -16.56
C ILE A 453 5.78 22.28 -15.28
N LEU A 454 4.45 22.19 -15.17
CA LEU A 454 3.79 21.58 -14.00
C LEU A 454 4.20 20.11 -13.82
N ARG A 455 4.24 19.32 -14.90
CA ARG A 455 4.76 17.94 -14.88
C ARG A 455 6.21 17.86 -14.39
N ALA A 456 7.08 18.76 -14.87
CA ALA A 456 8.48 18.79 -14.47
C ALA A 456 8.65 19.15 -12.98
N ILE A 457 7.83 20.08 -12.46
CA ILE A 457 7.80 20.41 -11.03
C ILE A 457 7.31 19.21 -10.21
N ALA A 458 6.24 18.53 -10.64
CA ALA A 458 5.68 17.38 -9.91
C ALA A 458 6.71 16.26 -9.77
N LYS A 459 7.40 15.94 -10.87
CA LYS A 459 8.50 14.97 -10.90
C LYS A 459 9.65 15.35 -9.96
N ALA A 460 9.99 16.64 -9.89
CA ALA A 460 11.05 17.13 -9.02
C ALA A 460 10.65 17.08 -7.53
N GLU A 461 9.40 17.37 -7.18
CA GLU A 461 8.88 17.25 -5.81
C GLU A 461 8.88 15.79 -5.34
N VAL A 462 8.43 14.84 -6.18
CA VAL A 462 8.48 13.41 -5.88
C VAL A 462 9.92 12.95 -5.64
N GLN A 463 10.86 13.37 -6.50
CA GLN A 463 12.28 13.02 -6.35
C GLN A 463 12.88 13.60 -5.07
N TYR A 464 12.49 14.83 -4.69
CA TYR A 464 12.91 15.43 -3.44
C TYR A 464 12.41 14.64 -2.24
N GLU A 465 11.13 14.29 -2.17
CA GLU A 465 10.59 13.51 -1.05
C GLU A 465 11.24 12.13 -0.93
N ARG A 466 11.53 11.46 -2.06
CA ARG A 466 12.27 10.18 -2.06
C ARG A 466 13.68 10.29 -1.48
N THR A 467 14.34 11.41 -1.73
CA THR A 467 15.75 11.60 -1.33
C THR A 467 15.88 12.30 0.02
N ARG A 468 14.85 12.99 0.52
CA ARG A 468 14.86 13.80 1.76
C ARG A 468 15.41 13.06 2.97
N SER A 469 15.12 11.77 3.15
CA SER A 469 15.59 10.98 4.29
C SER A 469 17.11 10.74 4.33
N TYR A 470 17.82 11.02 3.23
CA TYR A 470 19.28 10.87 3.11
C TYR A 470 20.05 12.18 3.29
N TRP A 471 19.37 13.30 3.54
CA TRP A 471 19.93 14.64 3.77
C TRP A 471 19.60 15.13 5.17
#